data_AF-A0A8S1JBE4-F1
#
_entry.id   AF-A0A8S1JBE4-F1
#
_cell.length_a   1.000
_cell.length_b   1.000
_cell.length_c   1.000
_cell.angle_alpha   90.00
_cell.angle_beta   90.00
_cell.angle_gamma   90.00
#
_symmetry.space_group_name_H-M   'P 1'
#
loop_
_entity.id
_entity.type
_entity.pdbx_description
1 polymer ?
#
loop_
_entity_poly.entity_id
_entity_poly.type
_entity_poly.pdbx_seq_one_letter_code
_entity_poly.pdbx_strand_id
1 'polypeptide(L)'
;MESVGVDTGSRETNTPLQMVYNFWREFGLESLRPKLDELGLKIAEYQEESMQNRRRLAEVTREFRRKADDAVVRGVGDLLKQYQQEVDKLTKRAKHGETAFLDLYQKMYEAPDPTPAVSTALESASRILQLEAEVRQTAHELGEYQAESKELKNQELTIRRLEDKIRSLESQLGDKIKELEAARRDANAGAEAEMRDREARLAIQLEESQANLEAMRKLHLASQNQVFSIQSQTEEERAGYRAELDIAAAEMERMQTRALALESEMQHLVSELDGVKSGKERLAGGEEGPGSVTERVPTLDEQLQLELNQQRQQLSQMKAELDASEKQIEDYKQSTAGRLKGLKDALDAKDQYARSLESELATRLTAQQVDDLTRQIQLLQAVQYSSEVDTADGEDGAANSTSKLGAGSLERILLQKSRHLEHELTKAKLSRADLEQRLSSAETTIANLHRELDENRGLVTRLEEDLVAQSCQVSDDRKPVHGDGASLPGFGQVCFSDEVNKDMTHPAPLWSRHQ
;
A
#
# COMPACT_ATOMS: atom_id res chain seq x y z
N MET A 1 -24.04 -3.79 -30.41
CA MET A 1 -23.96 -4.81 -31.47
C MET A 1 -22.77 -5.69 -31.14
N GLU A 2 -22.91 -6.94 -30.74
CA GLU A 2 -24.14 -7.69 -30.43
C GLU A 2 -23.94 -8.43 -29.10
N SER A 3 -24.98 -8.49 -28.28
CA SER A 3 -24.95 -9.30 -27.06
C SER A 3 -25.51 -10.68 -27.41
N VAL A 4 -24.62 -11.64 -27.63
CA VAL A 4 -25.00 -13.05 -27.74
C VAL A 4 -25.32 -13.53 -26.32
N GLY A 5 -26.57 -13.38 -25.92
CA GLY A 5 -27.07 -13.97 -24.68
C GLY A 5 -26.93 -15.49 -24.75
N VAL A 6 -26.12 -16.04 -23.86
CA VAL A 6 -26.09 -17.49 -23.66
C VAL A 6 -27.42 -17.89 -23.05
N ASP A 7 -28.29 -18.47 -23.88
CA ASP A 7 -29.59 -18.97 -23.47
C ASP A 7 -29.40 -20.16 -22.52
N THR A 8 -29.41 -19.88 -21.21
CA THR A 8 -29.42 -20.89 -20.15
C THR A 8 -30.81 -21.52 -19.98
N GLY A 9 -31.52 -21.75 -21.10
CA GLY A 9 -32.73 -22.54 -21.14
C GLY A 9 -32.40 -23.97 -20.76
N SER A 10 -33.05 -24.46 -19.70
CA SER A 10 -32.86 -25.80 -19.13
C SER A 10 -33.38 -26.91 -20.05
N ARG A 11 -32.70 -27.12 -21.18
CA ARG A 11 -32.80 -28.36 -21.94
C ARG A 11 -32.20 -29.46 -21.08
N GLU A 12 -33.08 -30.25 -20.47
CA GLU A 12 -32.77 -31.62 -20.07
C GLU A 12 -32.40 -32.42 -21.33
N THR A 13 -31.15 -32.29 -21.78
CA THR A 13 -30.55 -33.24 -22.71
C THR A 13 -30.31 -34.53 -21.95
N ASN A 14 -31.41 -35.26 -21.69
CA ASN A 14 -31.37 -36.64 -21.22
C ASN A 14 -30.38 -37.39 -22.12
N THR A 15 -29.21 -37.69 -21.58
CA THR A 15 -28.16 -38.36 -22.35
C THR A 15 -28.69 -39.71 -22.81
N PRO A 16 -28.16 -40.31 -23.91
CA PRO A 16 -28.59 -41.65 -24.31
C PRO A 16 -28.51 -42.67 -23.17
N LEU A 17 -27.55 -42.48 -22.26
CA LEU A 17 -27.41 -43.27 -21.04
C LEU A 17 -28.52 -42.99 -20.00
N GLN A 18 -28.89 -41.72 -19.78
CA GLN A 18 -30.01 -41.34 -18.91
C GLN A 18 -31.35 -41.86 -19.44
N MET A 19 -31.57 -41.82 -20.77
CA MET A 19 -32.77 -42.37 -21.40
C MET A 19 -32.87 -43.89 -21.17
N VAL A 20 -31.76 -44.61 -21.35
CA VAL A 20 -31.67 -46.06 -21.09
C VAL A 20 -31.87 -46.37 -19.59
N TYR A 21 -31.29 -45.57 -18.70
CA TYR A 21 -31.47 -45.72 -17.25
C TYR A 21 -32.95 -45.60 -16.85
N ASN A 22 -33.60 -44.50 -17.27
CA ASN A 22 -35.00 -44.23 -16.95
C ASN A 22 -35.90 -45.37 -17.47
N PHE A 23 -35.70 -45.80 -18.74
CA PHE A 23 -36.46 -46.91 -19.33
C PHE A 23 -36.34 -48.22 -18.53
N TRP A 24 -35.13 -48.66 -18.18
CA TRP A 24 -34.96 -49.93 -17.46
C TRP A 24 -35.44 -49.86 -16.01
N ARG A 25 -35.26 -48.70 -15.37
CA ARG A 25 -35.80 -48.41 -14.03
C ARG A 25 -37.33 -48.44 -14.00
N GLU A 26 -37.99 -47.90 -15.02
CA GLU A 26 -39.46 -47.91 -15.17
C GLU A 26 -39.99 -49.28 -15.61
N PHE A 27 -39.23 -50.02 -16.44
CA PHE A 27 -39.55 -51.39 -16.84
C PHE A 27 -39.44 -52.38 -15.66
N GLY A 28 -38.49 -52.15 -14.74
CA GLY A 28 -38.41 -52.79 -13.43
C GLY A 28 -38.33 -54.31 -13.50
N LEU A 29 -37.32 -54.86 -14.20
CA LEU A 29 -37.20 -56.29 -14.55
C LEU A 29 -37.43 -57.24 -13.35
N GLU A 30 -36.85 -56.94 -12.18
CA GLU A 30 -36.99 -57.74 -10.96
C GLU A 30 -38.45 -57.81 -10.46
N SER A 31 -39.22 -56.73 -10.64
CA SER A 31 -40.66 -56.67 -10.32
C SER A 31 -41.56 -57.34 -11.36
N LEU A 32 -40.98 -57.73 -12.51
CA LEU A 32 -41.65 -58.41 -13.61
C LEU A 32 -41.48 -59.93 -13.52
N ARG A 33 -40.32 -60.43 -13.02
CA ARG A 33 -40.05 -61.86 -12.81
C ARG A 33 -41.21 -62.62 -12.14
N PRO A 34 -41.70 -62.27 -10.92
CA PRO A 34 -42.77 -63.05 -10.27
C PRO A 34 -44.09 -63.10 -11.07
N LYS A 35 -44.36 -62.09 -11.91
CA LYS A 35 -45.54 -62.07 -12.80
C LYS A 35 -45.34 -62.97 -14.02
N LEU A 36 -44.10 -63.06 -14.51
CA LEU A 36 -43.72 -63.99 -15.58
C LEU A 36 -43.74 -65.44 -15.09
N ASP A 37 -43.30 -65.68 -13.84
CA ASP A 37 -43.34 -67.00 -13.19
C ASP A 37 -44.79 -67.49 -13.04
N GLU A 38 -45.70 -66.62 -12.56
CA GLU A 38 -47.13 -66.90 -12.45
C GLU A 38 -47.76 -67.27 -13.81
N LEU A 39 -47.38 -66.58 -14.88
CA LEU A 39 -47.81 -66.88 -16.24
C LEU A 39 -47.21 -68.19 -16.78
N GLY A 40 -45.93 -68.47 -16.48
CA GLY A 40 -45.26 -69.73 -16.84
C GLY A 40 -45.91 -70.95 -16.17
N LEU A 41 -46.25 -70.83 -14.88
CA LEU A 41 -46.98 -71.87 -14.15
C LEU A 41 -48.37 -72.11 -14.74
N LYS A 42 -49.15 -71.05 -15.00
CA LYS A 42 -50.47 -71.17 -15.65
C LYS A 42 -50.41 -71.78 -17.05
N ILE A 43 -49.34 -71.52 -17.82
CA ILE A 43 -49.12 -72.18 -19.11
C ILE A 43 -48.86 -73.68 -18.94
N ALA A 44 -48.08 -74.08 -17.92
CA ALA A 44 -47.86 -75.50 -17.62
C ALA A 44 -49.16 -76.20 -17.17
N GLU A 45 -49.98 -75.56 -16.33
CA GLU A 45 -51.30 -76.04 -15.93
C GLU A 45 -52.22 -76.25 -17.15
N TYR A 46 -52.37 -75.24 -18.01
CA TYR A 46 -53.19 -75.34 -19.22
C TYR A 46 -52.66 -76.37 -20.22
N GLN A 47 -51.34 -76.57 -20.31
CA GLN A 47 -50.75 -77.65 -21.11
C GLN A 47 -51.13 -79.04 -20.59
N GLU A 48 -51.09 -79.26 -19.26
CA GLU A 48 -51.55 -80.52 -18.69
C GLU A 48 -53.07 -80.70 -18.86
N GLU A 49 -53.89 -79.71 -18.50
CA GLU A 49 -55.35 -79.78 -18.66
C GLU A 49 -55.75 -80.07 -20.11
N SER A 50 -55.15 -79.37 -21.08
CA SER A 50 -55.37 -79.58 -22.51
C SER A 50 -55.01 -81.01 -22.93
N MET A 51 -53.88 -81.54 -22.45
CA MET A 51 -53.46 -82.92 -22.73
C MET A 51 -54.36 -83.97 -22.05
N GLN A 52 -54.81 -83.74 -20.81
CA GLN A 52 -55.76 -84.62 -20.12
C GLN A 52 -57.13 -84.61 -20.82
N ASN A 53 -57.68 -83.43 -21.10
CA ASN A 53 -59.00 -83.27 -21.73
C ASN A 53 -59.02 -83.81 -23.16
N ARG A 54 -57.91 -83.68 -23.90
CA ARG A 54 -57.74 -84.30 -25.22
C ARG A 54 -57.72 -85.84 -25.18
N ARG A 55 -57.17 -86.46 -24.11
CA ARG A 55 -57.25 -87.92 -23.87
C ARG A 55 -58.69 -88.33 -23.56
N ARG A 56 -59.32 -87.68 -22.58
CA ARG A 56 -60.73 -87.92 -22.19
C ARG A 56 -61.69 -87.81 -23.39
N LEU A 57 -61.52 -86.79 -24.23
CA LEU A 57 -62.33 -86.59 -25.43
C LEU A 57 -62.17 -87.74 -26.45
N ALA A 58 -60.95 -88.26 -26.64
CA ALA A 58 -60.71 -89.41 -27.52
C ALA A 58 -61.34 -90.71 -26.98
N GLU A 59 -61.29 -90.91 -25.66
CA GLU A 59 -61.92 -92.05 -24.97
C GLU A 59 -63.45 -92.00 -25.09
N VAL A 60 -64.08 -90.88 -24.72
CA VAL A 60 -65.54 -90.67 -24.85
C VAL A 60 -65.99 -90.79 -26.31
N THR A 61 -65.22 -90.27 -27.27
CA THR A 61 -65.49 -90.43 -28.70
C THR A 61 -65.44 -91.89 -29.15
N ARG A 62 -64.49 -92.68 -28.61
CA ARG A 62 -64.37 -94.12 -28.90
C ARG A 62 -65.51 -94.91 -28.27
N GLU A 63 -65.94 -94.56 -27.06
CA GLU A 63 -67.12 -95.18 -26.44
C GLU A 63 -68.41 -94.87 -27.20
N PHE A 64 -68.62 -93.62 -27.61
CA PHE A 64 -69.76 -93.22 -28.44
C PHE A 64 -69.85 -94.08 -29.70
N ARG A 65 -68.74 -94.19 -30.46
CA ARG A 65 -68.67 -95.04 -31.66
C ARG A 65 -68.87 -96.55 -31.41
N ARG A 66 -68.76 -97.02 -30.16
CA ARG A 66 -69.04 -98.41 -29.76
C ARG A 66 -70.48 -98.62 -29.29
N LYS A 67 -71.14 -97.57 -28.78
CA LYS A 67 -72.47 -97.62 -28.14
C LYS A 67 -73.60 -97.11 -29.02
N ALA A 68 -73.32 -96.26 -30.01
CA ALA A 68 -74.31 -95.63 -30.88
C ALA A 68 -74.62 -96.44 -32.15
N ASP A 69 -75.82 -96.25 -32.69
CA ASP A 69 -76.27 -96.93 -33.90
C ASP A 69 -75.41 -96.62 -35.13
N ASP A 70 -75.21 -97.65 -35.94
CA ASP A 70 -74.33 -97.66 -37.11
C ASP A 70 -74.69 -96.59 -38.16
N ALA A 71 -75.97 -96.21 -38.26
CA ALA A 71 -76.45 -95.09 -39.09
C ALA A 71 -76.09 -93.71 -38.50
N VAL A 72 -76.14 -93.55 -37.17
CA VAL A 72 -75.76 -92.31 -36.47
C VAL A 72 -74.25 -92.11 -36.52
N VAL A 73 -73.47 -93.18 -36.35
CA VAL A 73 -72.00 -93.15 -36.48
C VAL A 73 -71.58 -92.72 -37.89
N ARG A 74 -72.29 -93.16 -38.94
CA ARG A 74 -72.09 -92.66 -40.31
C ARG A 74 -72.47 -91.19 -40.46
N GLY A 75 -73.65 -90.78 -40.00
CA GLY A 75 -74.15 -89.40 -40.14
C GLY A 75 -73.31 -88.33 -39.42
N VAL A 76 -72.72 -88.68 -38.27
CA VAL A 76 -71.89 -87.74 -37.45
C VAL A 76 -70.40 -87.81 -37.83
N GLY A 77 -69.97 -88.81 -38.61
CA GLY A 77 -68.56 -89.12 -38.89
C GLY A 77 -67.73 -87.95 -39.45
N ASP A 78 -68.21 -87.28 -40.49
CA ASP A 78 -67.50 -86.16 -41.11
C ASP A 78 -67.57 -84.87 -40.27
N LEU A 79 -68.66 -84.63 -39.54
CA LEU A 79 -68.77 -83.49 -38.62
C LEU A 79 -67.74 -83.62 -37.48
N LEU A 80 -67.66 -84.80 -36.88
CA LEU A 80 -66.67 -85.14 -35.85
C LEU A 80 -65.22 -85.00 -36.36
N LYS A 81 -64.97 -85.34 -37.62
CA LYS A 81 -63.68 -85.16 -38.30
C LYS A 81 -63.32 -83.69 -38.51
N GLN A 82 -64.29 -82.83 -38.83
CA GLN A 82 -64.07 -81.37 -38.92
C GLN A 82 -63.77 -80.76 -37.54
N TYR A 83 -64.53 -81.12 -36.49
CA TYR A 83 -64.23 -80.70 -35.12
C TYR A 83 -62.83 -81.17 -34.67
N GLN A 84 -62.45 -82.41 -34.97
CA GLN A 84 -61.11 -82.92 -34.67
C GLN A 84 -60.00 -82.09 -35.36
N GLN A 85 -60.18 -81.77 -36.65
CA GLN A 85 -59.23 -80.92 -37.39
C GLN A 85 -59.11 -79.52 -36.79
N GLU A 86 -60.19 -78.91 -36.32
CA GLU A 86 -60.14 -77.58 -35.70
C GLU A 86 -59.50 -77.63 -34.30
N VAL A 87 -59.82 -78.65 -33.48
CA VAL A 87 -59.13 -78.90 -32.22
C VAL A 87 -57.62 -79.12 -32.45
N ASP A 88 -57.23 -79.80 -33.53
CA ASP A 88 -55.81 -79.96 -33.90
C ASP A 88 -55.13 -78.64 -34.32
N LYS A 89 -55.81 -77.76 -35.06
CA LYS A 89 -55.30 -76.41 -35.38
C LYS A 89 -55.16 -75.55 -34.13
N LEU A 90 -56.18 -75.54 -33.28
CA LEU A 90 -56.17 -74.81 -32.01
C LEU A 90 -55.06 -75.31 -31.08
N THR A 91 -54.89 -76.64 -30.95
CA THR A 91 -53.79 -77.25 -30.19
C THR A 91 -52.42 -76.80 -30.74
N LYS A 92 -52.24 -76.76 -32.07
CA LYS A 92 -50.98 -76.32 -32.69
C LYS A 92 -50.72 -74.82 -32.48
N ARG A 93 -51.75 -73.97 -32.61
CA ARG A 93 -51.64 -72.52 -32.40
C ARG A 93 -51.33 -72.19 -30.94
N ALA A 94 -52.00 -72.85 -30.01
CA ALA A 94 -51.77 -72.71 -28.57
C ALA A 94 -50.31 -73.08 -28.23
N LYS A 95 -49.88 -74.30 -28.56
CA LYS A 95 -48.50 -74.76 -28.34
C LYS A 95 -47.43 -73.87 -28.97
N HIS A 96 -47.67 -73.32 -30.16
CA HIS A 96 -46.72 -72.39 -30.78
C HIS A 96 -46.57 -71.08 -29.97
N GLY A 97 -47.69 -70.51 -29.50
CA GLY A 97 -47.67 -69.32 -28.64
C GLY A 97 -47.07 -69.59 -27.25
N GLU A 98 -47.41 -70.73 -26.65
CA GLU A 98 -46.87 -71.18 -25.36
C GLU A 98 -45.34 -71.38 -25.43
N THR A 99 -44.83 -72.10 -26.44
CA THR A 99 -43.39 -72.27 -26.64
C THR A 99 -42.70 -70.94 -26.91
N ALA A 100 -43.25 -70.08 -27.78
CA ALA A 100 -42.67 -68.77 -28.05
C ALA A 100 -42.66 -67.84 -26.83
N PHE A 101 -43.64 -67.96 -25.93
CA PHE A 101 -43.62 -67.28 -24.62
C PHE A 101 -42.53 -67.85 -23.72
N LEU A 102 -42.45 -69.18 -23.56
CA LEU A 102 -41.46 -69.83 -22.69
C LEU A 102 -40.01 -69.56 -23.17
N ASP A 103 -39.78 -69.56 -24.48
CA ASP A 103 -38.49 -69.22 -25.12
C ASP A 103 -38.04 -67.77 -24.85
N LEU A 104 -38.98 -66.85 -24.61
CA LEU A 104 -38.72 -65.46 -24.25
C LEU A 104 -38.61 -65.29 -22.73
N TYR A 105 -39.51 -65.91 -21.99
CA TYR A 105 -39.53 -65.95 -20.52
C TYR A 105 -38.18 -66.40 -19.96
N GLN A 106 -37.62 -67.53 -20.42
CA GLN A 106 -36.33 -68.01 -19.96
C GLN A 106 -35.23 -66.94 -20.14
N LYS A 107 -35.15 -66.32 -21.32
CA LYS A 107 -34.14 -65.30 -21.63
C LYS A 107 -34.32 -64.02 -20.82
N MET A 108 -35.56 -63.61 -20.55
CA MET A 108 -35.87 -62.44 -19.71
C MET A 108 -35.65 -62.71 -18.23
N TYR A 109 -35.86 -63.95 -17.77
CA TYR A 109 -35.65 -64.34 -16.38
C TYR A 109 -34.15 -64.48 -16.06
N GLU A 110 -33.39 -65.16 -16.93
CA GLU A 110 -31.93 -65.32 -16.82
C GLU A 110 -31.15 -64.02 -17.02
N ALA A 111 -31.74 -63.01 -17.67
CA ALA A 111 -31.10 -61.70 -17.85
C ALA A 111 -30.92 -60.98 -16.49
N PRO A 112 -29.71 -60.45 -16.18
CA PRO A 112 -29.51 -59.57 -15.04
C PRO A 112 -30.17 -58.21 -15.28
N ASP A 113 -30.64 -57.55 -14.22
CA ASP A 113 -31.14 -56.18 -14.30
C ASP A 113 -30.00 -55.22 -14.68
N PRO A 114 -30.10 -54.48 -15.82
CA PRO A 114 -29.07 -53.51 -16.20
C PRO A 114 -29.12 -52.23 -15.35
N THR A 115 -30.21 -51.96 -14.63
CA THR A 115 -30.44 -50.67 -13.94
C THR A 115 -29.30 -50.26 -12.99
N PRO A 116 -28.73 -51.15 -12.14
CA PRO A 116 -27.61 -50.79 -11.28
C PRO A 116 -26.33 -50.45 -12.07
N ALA A 117 -26.01 -51.25 -13.09
CA ALA A 117 -24.81 -51.04 -13.92
C ALA A 117 -24.90 -49.73 -14.73
N VAL A 118 -26.10 -49.38 -15.21
CA VAL A 118 -26.35 -48.11 -15.90
C VAL A 118 -26.31 -46.92 -14.91
N SER A 119 -26.74 -47.09 -13.65
CA SER A 119 -26.57 -46.08 -12.59
C SER A 119 -25.08 -45.75 -12.38
N THR A 120 -24.24 -46.77 -12.15
CA THR A 120 -22.81 -46.57 -11.97
C THR A 120 -22.13 -46.00 -13.22
N ALA A 121 -22.59 -46.34 -14.42
CA ALA A 121 -22.12 -45.73 -15.67
C ALA A 121 -22.50 -44.23 -15.77
N LEU A 122 -23.69 -43.85 -15.31
CA LEU A 122 -24.16 -42.45 -15.27
C LEU A 122 -23.38 -41.63 -14.23
N GLU A 123 -23.22 -42.17 -13.02
CA GLU A 123 -22.45 -41.58 -11.94
C GLU A 123 -20.98 -41.35 -12.36
N SER A 124 -20.33 -42.37 -12.91
CA SER A 124 -18.96 -42.26 -13.40
C SER A 124 -18.82 -41.31 -14.59
N ALA A 125 -19.77 -41.28 -15.53
CA ALA A 125 -19.78 -40.28 -16.61
C ALA A 125 -19.89 -38.84 -16.06
N SER A 126 -20.71 -38.61 -15.04
CA SER A 126 -20.80 -37.30 -14.39
C SER A 126 -19.52 -36.91 -13.64
N ARG A 127 -18.86 -37.87 -12.96
CA ARG A 127 -17.59 -37.61 -12.27
C ARG A 127 -16.43 -37.39 -13.25
N ILE A 128 -16.43 -38.05 -14.41
CA ILE A 128 -15.47 -37.78 -15.50
C ILE A 128 -15.61 -36.33 -15.97
N LEU A 129 -16.83 -35.85 -16.25
CA LEU A 129 -17.05 -34.47 -16.69
C LEU A 129 -16.62 -33.43 -15.64
N GLN A 130 -16.82 -33.71 -14.35
CA GLN A 130 -16.29 -32.88 -13.25
C GLN A 130 -14.76 -32.88 -13.24
N LEU A 131 -14.12 -34.06 -13.27
CA LEU A 131 -12.67 -34.19 -13.29
C LEU A 131 -12.03 -33.53 -14.51
N GLU A 132 -12.65 -33.60 -15.69
CA GLU A 132 -12.17 -32.86 -16.86
C GLU A 132 -12.27 -31.34 -16.69
N ALA A 133 -13.29 -30.83 -15.98
CA ALA A 133 -13.42 -29.41 -15.67
C ALA A 133 -12.35 -28.97 -14.64
N GLU A 134 -12.16 -29.75 -13.57
CA GLU A 134 -11.09 -29.58 -12.57
C GLU A 134 -9.69 -29.56 -13.22
N VAL A 135 -9.43 -30.47 -14.18
CA VAL A 135 -8.17 -30.52 -14.95
C VAL A 135 -8.02 -29.35 -15.91
N ARG A 136 -9.09 -28.90 -16.59
CA ARG A 136 -9.05 -27.71 -17.46
C ARG A 136 -8.77 -26.43 -16.66
N GLN A 137 -9.39 -26.28 -15.49
CA GLN A 137 -9.18 -25.14 -14.61
C GLN A 137 -7.74 -25.11 -14.06
N THR A 138 -7.29 -26.20 -13.44
CA THR A 138 -5.92 -26.27 -12.87
C THR A 138 -4.82 -26.14 -13.93
N ALA A 139 -5.06 -26.59 -15.17
CA ALA A 139 -4.15 -26.34 -16.29
C ALA A 139 -4.13 -24.86 -16.75
N HIS A 140 -5.25 -24.15 -16.62
CA HIS A 140 -5.32 -22.71 -16.90
C HIS A 140 -4.59 -21.90 -15.83
N GLU A 141 -4.87 -22.16 -14.55
CA GLU A 141 -4.19 -21.52 -13.40
C GLU A 141 -2.68 -21.75 -13.45
N LEU A 142 -2.24 -22.98 -13.72
CA LEU A 142 -0.82 -23.32 -13.90
C LEU A 142 -0.20 -22.57 -15.10
N GLY A 143 -0.97 -22.30 -16.15
CA GLY A 143 -0.55 -21.48 -17.29
C GLY A 143 -0.33 -20.02 -16.92
N GLU A 144 -1.19 -19.46 -16.07
CA GLU A 144 -1.09 -18.08 -15.55
C GLU A 144 0.09 -17.94 -14.61
N TYR A 145 0.24 -18.81 -13.60
CA TYR A 145 1.42 -18.82 -12.73
C TYR A 145 2.74 -19.00 -13.52
N GLN A 146 2.73 -19.75 -14.63
CA GLN A 146 3.88 -19.86 -15.52
C GLN A 146 4.15 -18.61 -16.37
N ALA A 147 3.15 -17.77 -16.63
CA ALA A 147 3.31 -16.48 -17.28
C ALA A 147 3.87 -15.44 -16.28
N GLU A 148 3.25 -15.34 -15.10
CA GLU A 148 3.71 -14.48 -14.00
C GLU A 148 5.15 -14.81 -13.59
N SER A 149 5.49 -16.10 -13.45
CA SER A 149 6.86 -16.53 -13.11
C SER A 149 7.90 -16.22 -14.20
N LYS A 150 7.49 -15.95 -15.44
CA LYS A 150 8.40 -15.46 -16.51
C LYS A 150 8.56 -13.94 -16.42
N GLU A 151 7.48 -13.22 -16.16
CA GLU A 151 7.49 -11.77 -16.04
C GLU A 151 8.20 -11.30 -14.77
N LEU A 152 8.00 -11.97 -13.62
CA LEU A 152 8.79 -11.71 -12.40
C LEU A 152 10.30 -11.87 -12.64
N LYS A 153 10.74 -12.86 -13.43
CA LYS A 153 12.15 -13.03 -13.80
C LYS A 153 12.66 -11.94 -14.75
N ASN A 154 11.80 -11.42 -15.62
CA ASN A 154 12.09 -10.25 -16.46
C ASN A 154 12.23 -8.96 -15.62
N GLN A 155 11.39 -8.82 -14.59
CA GLN A 155 11.46 -7.73 -13.61
C GLN A 155 12.71 -7.84 -12.73
N GLU A 156 13.08 -9.04 -12.22
CA GLU A 156 14.37 -9.26 -11.52
C GLU A 156 15.57 -8.81 -12.36
N LEU A 157 15.62 -9.19 -13.64
CA LEU A 157 16.70 -8.78 -14.56
C LEU A 157 16.71 -7.26 -14.78
N THR A 158 15.55 -6.61 -14.73
CA THR A 158 15.43 -5.15 -14.86
C THR A 158 15.84 -4.43 -13.58
N ILE A 159 15.44 -4.94 -12.41
CA ILE A 159 15.87 -4.45 -11.10
C ILE A 159 17.40 -4.51 -10.98
N ARG A 160 18.03 -5.66 -11.28
CA ARG A 160 19.50 -5.80 -11.23
C ARG A 160 20.22 -4.79 -12.13
N ARG A 161 19.72 -4.54 -13.35
CA ARG A 161 20.27 -3.50 -14.25
C ARG A 161 20.12 -2.09 -13.68
N LEU A 162 19.01 -1.78 -13.02
CA LEU A 162 18.79 -0.49 -12.38
C LEU A 162 19.68 -0.31 -11.14
N GLU A 163 19.81 -1.34 -10.30
CA GLU A 163 20.76 -1.34 -9.18
C GLU A 163 22.21 -1.14 -9.65
N ASP A 164 22.67 -1.87 -10.67
CA ASP A 164 24.02 -1.70 -11.22
C ASP A 164 24.23 -0.29 -11.79
N LYS A 165 23.16 0.31 -12.36
CA LYS A 165 23.22 1.70 -12.81
C LYS A 165 23.27 2.69 -11.65
N ILE A 166 22.56 2.42 -10.55
CA ILE A 166 22.63 3.22 -9.31
C ILE A 166 24.04 3.11 -8.71
N ARG A 167 24.55 1.90 -8.47
CA ARG A 167 25.92 1.64 -7.98
C ARG A 167 26.99 2.36 -8.83
N SER A 168 26.82 2.34 -10.16
CA SER A 168 27.69 3.06 -11.10
C SER A 168 27.62 4.58 -10.95
N LEU A 169 26.42 5.16 -10.78
CA LEU A 169 26.24 6.59 -10.57
C LEU A 169 26.73 7.05 -9.19
N GLU A 170 26.51 6.25 -8.15
CA GLU A 170 27.01 6.49 -6.79
C GLU A 170 28.55 6.54 -6.75
N SER A 171 29.23 5.61 -7.45
CA SER A 171 30.69 5.68 -7.61
C SER A 171 31.12 6.96 -8.32
N GLN A 172 30.47 7.31 -9.44
CA GLN A 172 30.78 8.52 -10.20
C GLN A 172 30.56 9.81 -9.40
N LEU A 173 29.57 9.84 -8.50
CA LEU A 173 29.36 10.95 -7.57
C LEU A 173 30.41 10.97 -6.47
N GLY A 174 30.73 9.81 -5.87
CA GLY A 174 31.78 9.68 -4.85
C GLY A 174 33.16 10.11 -5.37
N ASP A 175 33.49 9.76 -6.61
CA ASP A 175 34.77 10.15 -7.23
C ASP A 175 34.81 11.66 -7.58
N LYS A 176 33.70 12.23 -8.08
CA LYS A 176 33.58 13.69 -8.26
C LYS A 176 33.63 14.47 -6.94
N ILE A 177 33.10 13.91 -5.84
CA ILE A 177 33.21 14.52 -4.51
C ILE A 177 34.68 14.54 -4.06
N LYS A 178 35.43 13.43 -4.22
CA LYS A 178 36.88 13.39 -3.93
C LYS A 178 37.66 14.42 -4.76
N GLU A 179 37.35 14.53 -6.05
CA GLU A 179 37.97 15.48 -6.99
C GLU A 179 37.70 16.94 -6.56
N LEU A 180 36.45 17.29 -6.28
CA LEU A 180 36.06 18.63 -5.82
C LEU A 180 36.63 18.97 -4.44
N GLU A 181 36.70 18.00 -3.52
CA GLU A 181 37.37 18.21 -2.23
C GLU A 181 38.88 18.37 -2.37
N ALA A 182 39.54 17.64 -3.29
CA ALA A 182 40.97 17.81 -3.56
C ALA A 182 41.25 19.20 -4.13
N ALA A 183 40.54 19.59 -5.20
CA ALA A 183 40.65 20.94 -5.79
C ALA A 183 40.37 22.06 -4.77
N ARG A 184 39.42 21.85 -3.84
CA ARG A 184 39.15 22.79 -2.74
C ARG A 184 40.26 22.81 -1.67
N ARG A 185 40.88 21.67 -1.34
CA ARG A 185 42.06 21.63 -0.43
C ARG A 185 43.23 22.38 -1.06
N ASP A 186 43.49 22.15 -2.34
CA ASP A 186 44.60 22.80 -3.06
C ASP A 186 44.37 24.31 -3.21
N ALA A 187 43.14 24.73 -3.56
CA ALA A 187 42.77 26.14 -3.62
C ALA A 187 42.87 26.84 -2.25
N ASN A 188 42.43 26.18 -1.16
CA ASN A 188 42.60 26.70 0.20
C ASN A 188 44.09 26.81 0.57
N ALA A 189 44.90 25.78 0.29
CA ALA A 189 46.34 25.79 0.60
C ALA A 189 47.08 26.90 -0.16
N GLY A 190 46.72 27.12 -1.44
CA GLY A 190 47.22 28.25 -2.24
C GLY A 190 46.82 29.60 -1.65
N ALA A 191 45.54 29.79 -1.30
CA ALA A 191 45.06 31.03 -0.68
C ALA A 191 45.73 31.30 0.68
N GLU A 192 45.91 30.29 1.53
CA GLU A 192 46.66 30.43 2.79
C GLU A 192 48.14 30.79 2.54
N ALA A 193 48.78 30.21 1.51
CA ALA A 193 50.16 30.54 1.16
C ALA A 193 50.27 32.01 0.70
N GLU A 194 49.38 32.49 -0.17
CA GLU A 194 49.35 33.91 -0.55
C GLU A 194 49.10 34.84 0.65
N MET A 195 48.25 34.44 1.60
CA MET A 195 48.00 35.24 2.80
C MET A 195 49.22 35.28 3.72
N ARG A 196 49.94 34.17 3.92
CA ARG A 196 51.21 34.14 4.65
C ARG A 196 52.28 35.01 3.96
N ASP A 197 52.36 34.99 2.63
CA ASP A 197 53.25 35.85 1.86
C ASP A 197 52.90 37.35 1.98
N ARG A 198 51.60 37.69 2.05
CA ARG A 198 51.12 39.07 2.30
C ARG A 198 51.45 39.50 3.73
N GLU A 199 51.19 38.65 4.71
CA GLU A 199 51.51 38.89 6.14
C GLU A 199 53.00 39.10 6.34
N ALA A 200 53.86 38.27 5.74
CA ALA A 200 55.31 38.42 5.80
C ALA A 200 55.79 39.75 5.19
N ARG A 201 55.25 40.15 4.03
CA ARG A 201 55.57 41.45 3.39
C ARG A 201 55.13 42.64 4.25
N LEU A 202 53.94 42.57 4.85
CA LEU A 202 53.42 43.61 5.74
C LEU A 202 54.21 43.68 7.06
N ALA A 203 54.68 42.54 7.59
CA ALA A 203 55.54 42.50 8.76
C ALA A 203 56.90 43.19 8.50
N ILE A 204 57.53 42.92 7.35
CA ILE A 204 58.77 43.59 6.94
C ILE A 204 58.56 45.10 6.79
N GLN A 205 57.49 45.53 6.09
CA GLN A 205 57.16 46.96 5.96
C GLN A 205 56.88 47.63 7.31
N LEU A 206 56.25 46.91 8.24
CA LEU A 206 56.01 47.40 9.59
C LEU A 206 57.34 47.56 10.34
N GLU A 207 58.23 46.58 10.29
CA GLU A 207 59.58 46.64 10.90
C GLU A 207 60.42 47.79 10.32
N GLU A 208 60.45 47.95 8.99
CA GLU A 208 61.08 49.10 8.32
C GLU A 208 60.49 50.44 8.79
N SER A 209 59.16 50.55 8.91
CA SER A 209 58.50 51.77 9.38
C SER A 209 58.82 52.08 10.85
N GLN A 210 58.93 51.05 11.70
CA GLN A 210 59.29 51.19 13.11
C GLN A 210 60.76 51.59 13.27
N ALA A 211 61.67 50.97 12.53
CA ALA A 211 63.09 51.34 12.49
C ALA A 211 63.28 52.79 12.01
N ASN A 212 62.53 53.23 10.99
CA ASN A 212 62.53 54.61 10.53
C ASN A 212 61.98 55.60 11.58
N LEU A 213 60.88 55.24 12.27
CA LEU A 213 60.37 56.04 13.39
C LEU A 213 61.36 56.12 14.56
N GLU A 214 62.08 55.04 14.87
CA GLU A 214 63.16 55.06 15.85
C GLU A 214 64.35 55.91 15.41
N ALA A 215 64.77 55.84 14.14
CA ALA A 215 65.83 56.68 13.60
C ALA A 215 65.45 58.17 13.70
N MET A 216 64.21 58.52 13.33
CA MET A 216 63.67 59.87 13.46
C MET A 216 63.58 60.33 14.93
N ARG A 217 63.19 59.45 15.87
CA ARG A 217 63.21 59.75 17.32
C ARG A 217 64.64 59.98 17.83
N LYS A 218 65.60 59.14 17.43
CA LYS A 218 67.02 59.28 17.80
C LYS A 218 67.62 60.59 17.25
N LEU A 219 67.29 60.95 16.00
CA LEU A 219 67.71 62.20 15.36
C LEU A 219 67.04 63.43 16.00
N HIS A 220 65.75 63.36 16.34
CA HIS A 220 65.05 64.42 17.08
C HIS A 220 65.68 64.63 18.46
N LEU A 221 65.97 63.57 19.21
CA LEU A 221 66.65 63.66 20.51
C LEU A 221 68.06 64.26 20.38
N ALA A 222 68.82 63.88 19.35
CA ALA A 222 70.13 64.48 19.08
C ALA A 222 70.01 65.98 18.75
N SER A 223 69.05 66.37 17.91
CA SER A 223 68.78 67.77 17.58
C SER A 223 68.30 68.58 18.79
N GLN A 224 67.45 68.01 19.64
CA GLN A 224 66.97 68.61 20.88
C GLN A 224 68.12 68.83 21.88
N ASN A 225 69.01 67.84 22.03
CA ASN A 225 70.22 67.97 22.84
C ASN A 225 71.18 69.03 22.29
N GLN A 226 71.32 69.14 20.96
CA GLN A 226 72.13 70.18 20.32
C GLN A 226 71.54 71.59 20.51
N VAL A 227 70.21 71.74 20.43
CA VAL A 227 69.54 73.00 20.76
C VAL A 227 69.75 73.36 22.23
N PHE A 228 69.65 72.39 23.14
CA PHE A 228 69.91 72.60 24.57
C PHE A 228 71.38 72.98 24.86
N SER A 229 72.36 72.35 24.19
CA SER A 229 73.77 72.72 24.34
C SER A 229 74.07 74.12 23.78
N ILE A 230 73.47 74.50 22.64
CA ILE A 230 73.58 75.85 22.08
C ILE A 230 72.90 76.87 23.02
N GLN A 231 71.74 76.55 23.57
CA GLN A 231 71.08 77.40 24.57
C GLN A 231 71.99 77.61 25.78
N SER A 232 72.50 76.53 26.39
CA SER A 232 73.43 76.59 27.51
C SER A 232 74.70 77.39 27.19
N GLN A 233 75.27 77.24 25.99
CA GLN A 233 76.43 78.02 25.55
C GLN A 233 76.08 79.50 25.40
N THR A 234 74.98 79.85 24.75
CA THR A 234 74.55 81.27 24.65
C THR A 234 74.16 81.88 25.99
N GLU A 235 73.71 81.07 26.96
CA GLU A 235 73.46 81.52 28.34
C GLU A 235 74.76 81.71 29.13
N GLU A 236 75.76 80.85 28.93
CA GLU A 236 77.12 81.00 29.48
C GLU A 236 77.84 82.22 28.87
N GLU A 237 77.78 82.40 27.55
CA GLU A 237 78.28 83.61 26.85
C GLU A 237 77.57 84.87 27.36
N ARG A 238 76.24 84.85 27.52
CA ARG A 238 75.48 85.97 28.12
C ARG A 238 75.85 86.23 29.57
N ALA A 239 76.20 85.21 30.34
CA ALA A 239 76.69 85.37 31.71
C ALA A 239 78.13 85.94 31.72
N GLY A 240 78.99 85.49 30.81
CA GLY A 240 80.32 86.02 30.57
C GLY A 240 80.28 87.50 30.19
N TYR A 241 79.52 87.88 29.15
CA TYR A 241 79.34 89.27 28.75
C TYR A 241 78.75 90.15 29.86
N ARG A 242 77.89 89.61 30.74
CA ARG A 242 77.41 90.33 31.93
C ARG A 242 78.54 90.53 32.94
N ALA A 243 79.33 89.51 33.25
CA ALA A 243 80.47 89.64 34.15
C ALA A 243 81.56 90.57 33.59
N GLU A 244 81.79 90.58 32.28
CA GLU A 244 82.66 91.54 31.59
C GLU A 244 82.11 92.98 31.71
N LEU A 245 80.80 93.17 31.53
CA LEU A 245 80.16 94.47 31.74
C LEU A 245 80.19 94.91 33.21
N ASP A 246 80.04 93.99 34.17
CA ASP A 246 80.13 94.29 35.60
C ASP A 246 81.58 94.65 36.01
N ILE A 247 82.59 93.98 35.43
CA ILE A 247 84.01 94.32 35.62
C ILE A 247 84.32 95.67 34.96
N ALA A 248 83.83 95.91 33.74
CA ALA A 248 84.01 97.19 33.04
C ALA A 248 83.28 98.34 33.76
N ALA A 249 82.13 98.07 34.38
CA ALA A 249 81.42 99.02 35.24
C ALA A 249 82.20 99.28 36.54
N ALA A 250 82.72 98.25 37.21
CA ALA A 250 83.55 98.42 38.41
C ALA A 250 84.89 99.13 38.11
N GLU A 251 85.50 98.91 36.94
CA GLU A 251 86.66 99.67 36.50
C GLU A 251 86.28 101.10 36.07
N MET A 252 85.11 101.31 35.47
CA MET A 252 84.57 102.65 35.21
C MET A 252 84.33 103.41 36.51
N GLU A 253 83.70 102.79 37.53
CA GLU A 253 83.55 103.36 38.87
C GLU A 253 84.90 103.63 39.54
N ARG A 254 85.89 102.74 39.37
CA ARG A 254 87.26 102.95 39.88
C ARG A 254 88.00 104.07 39.16
N MET A 255 87.78 104.23 37.87
CA MET A 255 88.34 105.32 37.07
C MET A 255 87.57 106.62 37.28
N GLN A 256 86.28 106.58 37.61
CA GLN A 256 85.45 107.73 37.94
C GLN A 256 85.64 108.20 39.38
N THR A 257 85.91 107.31 40.34
CA THR A 257 86.38 107.70 41.68
C THR A 257 87.80 108.25 41.65
N ARG A 258 88.68 107.72 40.79
CA ARG A 258 89.95 108.38 40.45
C ARG A 258 89.75 109.73 39.76
N ALA A 259 88.79 109.84 38.84
CA ALA A 259 88.47 111.12 38.18
C ALA A 259 87.95 112.13 39.20
N LEU A 260 87.04 111.76 40.11
CA LEU A 260 86.56 112.61 41.20
C LEU A 260 87.68 113.00 42.18
N ALA A 261 88.65 112.11 42.43
CA ALA A 261 89.84 112.44 43.21
C ALA A 261 90.70 113.48 42.46
N LEU A 262 91.03 113.22 41.19
CA LEU A 262 91.77 114.13 40.31
C LEU A 262 90.99 115.43 40.01
N GLU A 263 89.68 115.43 40.10
CA GLU A 263 88.80 116.60 40.00
C GLU A 263 88.78 117.39 41.30
N SER A 264 88.98 116.77 42.46
CA SER A 264 89.18 117.49 43.73
C SER A 264 90.60 118.05 43.86
N GLU A 265 91.61 117.33 43.36
CA GLU A 265 92.97 117.85 43.16
C GLU A 265 92.99 118.95 42.07
N MET A 266 92.22 118.81 40.98
CA MET A 266 92.00 119.90 40.03
C MET A 266 91.20 121.05 40.65
N GLN A 267 90.21 120.84 41.52
CA GLN A 267 89.54 121.96 42.18
C GLN A 267 90.51 122.75 43.07
N HIS A 268 91.48 122.08 43.70
CA HIS A 268 92.59 122.71 44.43
C HIS A 268 93.57 123.45 43.50
N LEU A 269 93.81 122.95 42.27
CA LEU A 269 94.74 123.56 41.30
C LEU A 269 94.05 124.56 40.34
N VAL A 270 92.73 124.53 40.19
CA VAL A 270 91.92 125.48 39.40
C VAL A 270 91.77 126.79 40.16
N SER A 271 91.73 126.76 41.50
CA SER A 271 91.97 127.97 42.31
C SER A 271 93.34 128.63 42.05
N GLU A 272 94.30 127.93 41.45
CA GLU A 272 95.59 128.49 41.01
C GLU A 272 95.69 128.68 39.48
N LEU A 273 94.77 128.13 38.68
CA LEU A 273 94.91 128.05 37.21
C LEU A 273 93.65 128.38 36.38
N ASP A 274 92.57 128.94 36.96
CA ASP A 274 91.46 129.52 36.16
C ASP A 274 91.82 130.89 35.54
N GLY A 275 93.06 130.98 35.05
CA GLY A 275 93.65 132.10 34.34
C GLY A 275 94.14 131.68 32.96
N VAL A 276 93.36 132.04 31.93
CA VAL A 276 93.71 131.98 30.49
C VAL A 276 93.50 130.62 29.76
N LYS A 277 92.24 130.38 29.42
CA LYS A 277 91.74 130.18 28.03
C LYS A 277 92.24 129.00 27.15
N SER A 278 91.37 128.00 27.07
CA SER A 278 90.59 127.61 25.86
C SER A 278 91.25 126.95 24.61
N GLY A 279 90.65 125.82 24.20
CA GLY A 279 90.50 125.40 22.79
C GLY A 279 91.49 124.33 22.27
N LYS A 280 91.21 123.60 21.18
CA LYS A 280 89.97 123.49 20.35
C LYS A 280 90.12 122.33 19.32
N GLU A 281 89.01 121.67 18.91
CA GLU A 281 88.90 120.85 17.66
C GLU A 281 89.77 119.54 17.66
N ARG A 282 89.77 118.52 16.78
CA ARG A 282 89.16 118.08 15.48
C ARG A 282 89.05 116.52 15.47
N LEU A 283 88.47 115.78 14.51
CA LEU A 283 87.28 115.83 13.61
C LEU A 283 87.18 114.49 12.83
N ALA A 284 86.07 114.27 12.09
CA ALA A 284 85.85 113.24 11.04
C ALA A 284 85.78 111.75 11.48
N GLY A 285 85.09 110.84 10.79
CA GLY A 285 84.21 110.93 9.59
C GLY A 285 84.06 109.54 8.95
N GLY A 286 83.02 109.20 8.17
CA GLY A 286 81.81 109.94 7.80
C GLY A 286 80.71 108.98 7.29
N GLU A 287 79.59 109.56 6.83
CA GLU A 287 78.93 109.35 5.52
C GLU A 287 78.86 107.93 4.88
N GLU A 288 77.84 107.56 4.10
CA GLU A 288 76.41 107.92 3.94
C GLU A 288 75.89 107.17 2.69
N GLY A 289 74.59 106.89 2.63
CA GLY A 289 73.81 107.16 1.42
C GLY A 289 73.57 106.06 0.37
N PRO A 290 72.57 106.25 -0.53
CA PRO A 290 71.98 105.14 -1.31
C PRO A 290 71.77 105.39 -2.84
N GLY A 291 71.44 104.31 -3.57
CA GLY A 291 70.89 104.32 -4.94
C GLY A 291 70.78 102.89 -5.49
N SER A 292 69.71 102.37 -6.11
CA SER A 292 68.65 102.87 -7.02
C SER A 292 68.92 102.55 -8.51
N VAL A 293 67.84 102.53 -9.31
CA VAL A 293 67.76 102.44 -10.80
C VAL A 293 67.61 101.05 -11.46
N THR A 294 66.33 100.66 -11.63
CA THR A 294 65.64 100.03 -12.79
C THR A 294 66.29 98.98 -13.70
N GLU A 295 65.59 97.86 -13.90
CA GLU A 295 64.94 97.37 -15.16
C GLU A 295 63.96 96.22 -14.76
N ARG A 296 62.93 95.76 -15.49
CA ARG A 296 62.27 96.14 -16.77
C ARG A 296 60.77 95.76 -16.70
N VAL A 297 59.96 96.03 -17.74
CA VAL A 297 58.52 95.62 -17.80
C VAL A 297 58.16 95.03 -19.18
N PRO A 298 57.49 93.86 -19.27
CA PRO A 298 56.98 93.28 -20.52
C PRO A 298 55.63 93.88 -20.95
N THR A 299 55.26 93.73 -22.22
CA THR A 299 54.06 94.37 -22.80
C THR A 299 52.76 93.59 -22.56
N LEU A 300 51.67 94.33 -22.29
CA LEU A 300 50.36 93.80 -21.91
C LEU A 300 49.77 92.77 -22.89
N ASP A 301 50.01 92.92 -24.20
CA ASP A 301 49.50 92.00 -25.22
C ASP A 301 50.09 90.58 -25.10
N GLU A 302 51.34 90.44 -24.62
CA GLU A 302 51.96 89.13 -24.38
C GLU A 302 51.32 88.43 -23.17
N GLN A 303 50.96 89.20 -22.14
CA GLN A 303 50.26 88.69 -20.96
C GLN A 303 48.84 88.23 -21.34
N LEU A 304 48.10 89.03 -22.10
CA LEU A 304 46.77 88.67 -22.59
C LEU A 304 46.78 87.44 -23.53
N GLN A 305 47.82 87.28 -24.36
CA GLN A 305 47.98 86.06 -25.16
C GLN A 305 48.33 84.83 -24.31
N LEU A 306 49.14 84.99 -23.27
CA LEU A 306 49.46 83.90 -22.32
C LEU A 306 48.20 83.46 -21.57
N GLU A 307 47.43 84.40 -21.01
CA GLU A 307 46.16 84.13 -20.33
C GLU A 307 45.12 83.48 -21.25
N LEU A 308 44.97 83.97 -22.49
CA LEU A 308 44.04 83.38 -23.47
C LEU A 308 44.43 81.94 -23.81
N ASN A 309 45.73 81.63 -23.92
CA ASN A 309 46.21 80.27 -24.17
C ASN A 309 46.04 79.38 -22.93
N GLN A 310 46.27 79.90 -21.72
CA GLN A 310 46.01 79.19 -20.47
C GLN A 310 44.52 78.86 -20.29
N GLN A 311 43.62 79.81 -20.57
CA GLN A 311 42.17 79.59 -20.57
C GLN A 311 41.74 78.57 -21.63
N ARG A 312 42.34 78.61 -22.84
CA ARG A 312 42.10 77.59 -23.88
C ARG A 312 42.55 76.19 -23.45
N GLN A 313 43.69 76.09 -22.77
CA GLN A 313 44.18 74.83 -22.21
C GLN A 313 43.24 74.31 -21.12
N GLN A 314 42.83 75.15 -20.17
CA GLN A 314 41.84 74.82 -19.13
C GLN A 314 40.50 74.39 -19.74
N LEU A 315 39.99 75.10 -20.76
CA LEU A 315 38.78 74.72 -21.49
C LEU A 315 38.92 73.39 -22.26
N SER A 316 40.12 73.00 -22.66
CA SER A 316 40.37 71.67 -23.26
C SER A 316 40.44 70.56 -22.19
N GLN A 317 41.00 70.86 -21.02
CA GLN A 317 41.04 69.93 -19.87
C GLN A 317 39.64 69.67 -19.33
N MET A 318 38.87 70.73 -19.04
CA MET A 318 37.46 70.64 -18.60
C MET A 318 36.57 69.89 -19.60
N LYS A 319 36.85 69.98 -20.91
CA LYS A 319 36.15 69.20 -21.94
C LYS A 319 36.57 67.73 -21.95
N ALA A 320 37.87 67.43 -21.86
CA ALA A 320 38.35 66.06 -21.77
C ALA A 320 37.85 65.35 -20.49
N GLU A 321 37.75 66.08 -19.38
CA GLU A 321 37.17 65.62 -18.12
C GLU A 321 35.66 65.40 -18.25
N LEU A 322 34.93 66.30 -18.93
CA LEU A 322 33.50 66.13 -19.23
C LEU A 322 33.27 64.89 -20.11
N ASP A 323 33.96 64.78 -21.25
CA ASP A 323 33.91 63.63 -22.17
C ASP A 323 34.26 62.29 -21.47
N ALA A 324 35.18 62.32 -20.50
CA ALA A 324 35.53 61.15 -19.69
C ALA A 324 34.42 60.81 -18.68
N SER A 325 33.83 61.82 -18.03
CA SER A 325 32.71 61.63 -17.10
C SER A 325 31.45 61.12 -17.79
N GLU A 326 31.15 61.61 -19.01
CA GLU A 326 30.02 61.12 -19.80
C GLU A 326 30.21 59.66 -20.23
N LYS A 327 31.43 59.27 -20.64
CA LYS A 327 31.77 57.86 -20.92
C LYS A 327 31.63 56.99 -19.69
N GLN A 328 32.17 57.40 -18.53
CA GLN A 328 32.01 56.65 -17.28
C GLN A 328 30.53 56.49 -16.91
N ILE A 329 29.72 57.55 -17.02
CA ILE A 329 28.27 57.50 -16.77
C ILE A 329 27.59 56.52 -17.75
N GLU A 330 28.00 56.48 -19.01
CA GLU A 330 27.46 55.57 -20.01
C GLU A 330 27.88 54.11 -19.79
N ASP A 331 29.15 53.86 -19.45
CA ASP A 331 29.63 52.54 -19.03
C ASP A 331 28.89 52.04 -17.78
N TYR A 332 28.65 52.91 -16.79
CA TYR A 332 27.84 52.58 -15.61
C TYR A 332 26.37 52.31 -15.94
N LYS A 333 25.74 53.06 -16.88
CA LYS A 333 24.38 52.74 -17.36
C LYS A 333 24.34 51.39 -18.08
N GLN A 334 25.29 51.09 -18.95
CA GLN A 334 25.31 49.84 -19.71
C GLN A 334 25.59 48.64 -18.80
N SER A 335 26.53 48.78 -17.85
CA SER A 335 26.79 47.80 -16.80
C SER A 335 25.56 47.55 -15.90
N THR A 336 24.89 48.62 -15.44
CA THR A 336 23.67 48.48 -14.62
C THR A 336 22.47 47.96 -15.41
N ALA A 337 22.30 48.31 -16.68
CA ALA A 337 21.29 47.76 -17.56
C ALA A 337 21.53 46.27 -17.84
N GLY A 338 22.77 45.87 -18.11
CA GLY A 338 23.18 44.46 -18.25
C GLY A 338 22.91 43.66 -16.98
N ARG A 339 23.27 44.19 -15.81
CA ARG A 339 22.98 43.58 -14.50
C ARG A 339 21.48 43.51 -14.21
N LEU A 340 20.70 44.54 -14.55
CA LEU A 340 19.24 44.53 -14.43
C LEU A 340 18.59 43.50 -15.37
N LYS A 341 19.13 43.31 -16.58
CA LYS A 341 18.67 42.25 -17.48
C LYS A 341 19.00 40.87 -16.90
N GLY A 342 20.25 40.61 -16.51
CA GLY A 342 20.64 39.33 -15.92
C GLY A 342 19.87 38.98 -14.64
N LEU A 343 19.50 39.97 -13.83
CA LEU A 343 18.62 39.77 -12.66
C LEU A 343 17.16 39.47 -13.03
N LYS A 344 16.64 40.03 -14.13
CA LYS A 344 15.31 39.66 -14.66
C LYS A 344 15.32 38.26 -15.26
N ASP A 345 16.28 37.97 -16.15
CA ASP A 345 16.44 36.65 -16.78
C ASP A 345 16.59 35.55 -15.70
N ALA A 346 17.30 35.83 -14.60
CA ALA A 346 17.43 34.93 -13.44
C ALA A 346 16.15 34.84 -12.58
N LEU A 347 15.38 35.91 -12.43
CA LEU A 347 14.08 35.90 -11.74
C LEU A 347 13.05 35.11 -12.54
N ASP A 348 12.93 35.36 -13.86
CA ASP A 348 12.03 34.63 -14.75
C ASP A 348 12.36 33.12 -14.77
N ALA A 349 13.64 32.75 -14.70
CA ALA A 349 14.06 31.36 -14.55
C ALA A 349 13.71 30.75 -13.18
N LYS A 350 13.78 31.53 -12.09
CA LYS A 350 13.36 31.10 -10.75
C LYS A 350 11.84 30.96 -10.64
N ASP A 351 11.08 31.86 -11.26
CA ASP A 351 9.62 31.81 -11.37
C ASP A 351 9.15 30.60 -12.19
N GLN A 352 9.82 30.29 -13.30
CA GLN A 352 9.56 29.08 -14.08
C GLN A 352 9.84 27.81 -13.25
N TYR A 353 10.95 27.77 -12.53
CA TYR A 353 11.31 26.65 -11.65
C TYR A 353 10.36 26.50 -10.45
N ALA A 354 9.88 27.62 -9.89
CA ALA A 354 8.84 27.63 -8.87
C ALA A 354 7.52 27.06 -9.41
N ARG A 355 7.06 27.51 -10.58
CA ARG A 355 5.84 26.99 -11.22
C ARG A 355 5.94 25.52 -11.60
N SER A 356 7.12 25.03 -12.01
CA SER A 356 7.31 23.58 -12.23
C SER A 356 7.27 22.80 -10.91
N LEU A 357 7.87 23.32 -9.83
CA LEU A 357 7.76 22.71 -8.50
C LEU A 357 6.32 22.74 -7.95
N GLU A 358 5.58 23.82 -8.14
CA GLU A 358 4.15 23.92 -7.79
C GLU A 358 3.31 22.92 -8.58
N SER A 359 3.58 22.77 -9.88
CA SER A 359 2.93 21.75 -10.71
C SER A 359 3.29 20.33 -10.27
N GLU A 360 4.56 20.04 -9.96
CA GLU A 360 4.98 18.75 -9.42
C GLU A 360 4.28 18.47 -8.07
N LEU A 361 4.26 19.44 -7.16
CA LEU A 361 3.59 19.34 -5.85
C LEU A 361 2.08 19.16 -5.98
N ALA A 362 1.44 19.74 -7.00
CA ALA A 362 0.03 19.52 -7.31
C ALA A 362 -0.26 18.16 -7.97
N THR A 363 0.71 17.56 -8.66
CA THR A 363 0.60 16.18 -9.20
C THR A 363 1.00 15.09 -8.20
N ARG A 364 1.79 15.43 -7.18
CA ARG A 364 2.07 14.53 -6.05
C ARG A 364 0.78 14.35 -5.25
N LEU A 365 0.55 13.13 -4.79
CA LEU A 365 -0.60 12.85 -3.91
C LEU A 365 -0.48 13.73 -2.66
N THR A 366 -1.55 14.45 -2.35
CA THR A 366 -1.65 15.30 -1.15
C THR A 366 -1.36 14.46 0.09
N ALA A 367 -0.81 15.04 1.16
CA ALA A 367 -0.59 14.30 2.43
C ALA A 367 -1.84 13.54 2.90
N GLN A 368 -3.04 14.12 2.74
CA GLN A 368 -4.32 13.46 2.99
C GLN A 368 -4.58 12.22 2.12
N GLN A 369 -4.16 12.22 0.85
CA GLN A 369 -4.29 11.07 -0.06
C GLN A 369 -3.24 10.00 0.24
N VAL A 370 -2.03 10.37 0.65
CA VAL A 370 -1.00 9.43 1.13
C VAL A 370 -1.44 8.79 2.44
N ASP A 371 -1.98 9.59 3.37
CA ASP A 371 -2.63 9.13 4.60
C ASP A 371 -3.81 8.21 4.30
N ASP A 372 -4.69 8.55 3.34
CA ASP A 372 -5.85 7.74 3.00
C ASP A 372 -5.48 6.45 2.28
N LEU A 373 -4.40 6.43 1.48
CA LEU A 373 -3.80 5.20 0.96
C LEU A 373 -3.15 4.39 2.08
N THR A 374 -2.49 5.03 3.04
CA THR A 374 -1.90 4.35 4.21
C THR A 374 -3.00 3.77 5.11
N ARG A 375 -4.12 4.47 5.30
CA ARG A 375 -5.33 3.96 5.98
C ARG A 375 -5.98 2.83 5.20
N GLN A 376 -6.03 2.91 3.87
CA GLN A 376 -6.52 1.82 3.02
C GLN A 376 -5.60 0.59 3.11
N ILE A 377 -4.28 0.78 3.09
CA ILE A 377 -3.30 -0.30 3.28
C ILE A 377 -3.42 -0.89 4.69
N GLN A 378 -3.53 -0.06 5.73
CA GLN A 378 -3.74 -0.52 7.11
C GLN A 378 -5.08 -1.25 7.28
N LEU A 379 -6.14 -0.83 6.58
CA LEU A 379 -7.46 -1.46 6.64
C LEU A 379 -7.51 -2.73 5.80
N LEU A 380 -6.80 -2.80 4.66
CA LEU A 380 -6.59 -4.03 3.89
C LEU A 380 -5.72 -5.02 4.68
N GLN A 381 -4.66 -4.55 5.35
CA GLN A 381 -3.80 -5.34 6.22
C GLN A 381 -4.55 -5.82 7.46
N ALA A 382 -5.43 -5.00 8.04
CA ALA A 382 -6.32 -5.41 9.12
C ALA A 382 -7.40 -6.39 8.63
N VAL A 383 -7.95 -6.24 7.43
CA VAL A 383 -8.89 -7.22 6.84
C VAL A 383 -8.17 -8.53 6.51
N GLN A 384 -6.94 -8.47 6.01
CA GLN A 384 -6.11 -9.64 5.74
C GLN A 384 -5.77 -10.37 7.05
N TYR A 385 -5.25 -9.67 8.06
CA TYR A 385 -4.96 -10.29 9.36
C TYR A 385 -6.23 -10.73 10.10
N SER A 386 -7.36 -10.00 10.08
CA SER A 386 -8.62 -10.52 10.64
C SER A 386 -9.10 -11.78 9.91
N SER A 387 -8.94 -11.85 8.58
CA SER A 387 -9.22 -13.07 7.80
C SER A 387 -8.22 -14.22 8.06
N GLU A 388 -7.08 -13.94 8.68
CA GLU A 388 -6.06 -14.92 9.12
C GLU A 388 -6.14 -15.22 10.64
N VAL A 389 -6.93 -14.45 11.43
CA VAL A 389 -6.95 -14.46 12.91
C VAL A 389 -8.30 -14.87 13.50
N ASP A 390 -9.34 -15.17 12.69
CA ASP A 390 -10.59 -15.84 13.10
C ASP A 390 -10.37 -17.29 13.68
N THR A 391 -9.14 -17.65 14.04
CA THR A 391 -8.76 -18.88 14.77
C THR A 391 -7.85 -18.64 16.00
N ALA A 392 -7.75 -17.42 16.55
CA ALA A 392 -6.97 -17.16 17.78
C ALA A 392 -7.56 -16.06 18.69
N ASP A 393 -7.55 -16.30 20.00
CA ASP A 393 -7.96 -15.34 21.03
C ASP A 393 -7.06 -14.09 21.13
N GLY A 394 -7.63 -12.95 21.50
CA GLY A 394 -6.87 -11.74 21.83
C GLY A 394 -7.74 -10.55 22.24
N GLU A 395 -7.75 -10.21 23.52
CA GLU A 395 -8.41 -9.00 24.04
C GLU A 395 -7.56 -7.72 23.83
N ASP A 396 -8.27 -6.58 23.91
CA ASP A 396 -7.85 -5.26 24.44
C ASP A 396 -7.67 -4.10 23.42
N GLY A 397 -7.63 -2.85 23.90
CA GLY A 397 -7.03 -1.73 23.13
C GLY A 397 -7.89 -0.50 22.73
N ALA A 398 -8.87 -0.11 23.54
CA ALA A 398 -9.56 1.20 23.59
C ALA A 398 -9.24 2.38 22.60
N ALA A 399 -10.33 2.90 22.00
CA ALA A 399 -10.75 4.33 21.99
C ALA A 399 -10.10 5.42 21.08
N ASN A 400 -10.92 5.82 20.08
CA ASN A 400 -11.46 7.19 19.90
C ASN A 400 -10.55 8.39 19.53
N SER A 401 -10.71 8.91 18.30
CA SER A 401 -11.14 10.32 18.10
C SER A 401 -11.65 10.60 16.68
N THR A 402 -12.65 11.47 16.56
CA THR A 402 -13.45 11.69 15.33
C THR A 402 -13.07 12.98 14.59
N SER A 403 -13.04 12.96 13.25
CA SER A 403 -14.10 13.55 12.40
C SER A 403 -13.69 13.99 10.97
N LYS A 404 -14.68 14.00 10.05
CA LYS A 404 -14.74 14.79 8.80
C LYS A 404 -13.50 14.74 7.89
N LEU A 405 -13.32 13.69 7.09
CA LEU A 405 -13.88 13.72 5.71
C LEU A 405 -14.15 12.33 5.08
N GLY A 406 -14.57 11.34 5.89
CA GLY A 406 -14.86 9.98 5.42
C GLY A 406 -16.31 9.68 5.03
N ALA A 407 -17.24 10.64 5.14
CA ALA A 407 -18.70 10.40 5.18
C ALA A 407 -19.22 9.48 4.07
N GLY A 408 -19.08 9.87 2.79
CA GLY A 408 -19.58 9.08 1.66
C GLY A 408 -18.81 7.78 1.35
N SER A 409 -17.75 7.46 2.11
CA SER A 409 -17.06 6.16 2.05
C SER A 409 -17.50 5.27 3.21
N LEU A 410 -17.50 5.81 4.43
CA LEU A 410 -18.03 5.15 5.62
C LEU A 410 -19.52 4.81 5.46
N GLU A 411 -20.33 5.73 4.92
CA GLU A 411 -21.73 5.49 4.56
C GLU A 411 -21.88 4.38 3.52
N ARG A 412 -21.00 4.31 2.51
CA ARG A 412 -21.03 3.24 1.50
C ARG A 412 -20.66 1.88 2.11
N ILE A 413 -19.67 1.83 2.99
CA ILE A 413 -19.26 0.61 3.72
C ILE A 413 -20.33 0.20 4.73
N LEU A 414 -20.96 1.15 5.43
CA LEU A 414 -22.07 0.89 6.35
C LEU A 414 -23.33 0.44 5.60
N LEU A 415 -23.64 0.99 4.42
CA LEU A 415 -24.71 0.51 3.56
C LEU A 415 -24.40 -0.88 2.98
N GLN A 416 -23.14 -1.18 2.64
CA GLN A 416 -22.73 -2.51 2.20
C GLN A 416 -22.80 -3.53 3.34
N LYS A 417 -22.37 -3.18 4.56
CA LYS A 417 -22.56 -4.00 5.76
C LYS A 417 -24.03 -4.14 6.15
N SER A 418 -24.84 -3.08 6.02
CA SER A 418 -26.30 -3.15 6.24
C SER A 418 -26.93 -4.13 5.26
N ARG A 419 -26.68 -3.99 3.95
CA ARG A 419 -27.18 -4.92 2.92
C ARG A 419 -26.68 -6.36 3.10
N HIS A 420 -25.44 -6.55 3.57
CA HIS A 420 -24.91 -7.88 3.87
C HIS A 420 -25.55 -8.50 5.11
N LEU A 421 -25.74 -7.72 6.19
CA LEU A 421 -26.46 -8.15 7.39
C LEU A 421 -27.96 -8.38 7.09
N GLU A 422 -28.58 -7.57 6.23
CA GLU A 422 -29.92 -7.79 5.70
C GLU A 422 -29.98 -9.09 4.89
N HIS A 423 -28.98 -9.36 4.05
CA HIS A 423 -28.90 -10.62 3.29
C HIS A 423 -28.75 -11.83 4.23
N GLU A 424 -27.78 -11.84 5.14
CA GLU A 424 -27.62 -12.92 6.12
C GLU A 424 -28.84 -13.04 7.05
N LEU A 425 -29.52 -11.95 7.41
CA LEU A 425 -30.80 -11.97 8.13
C LEU A 425 -31.92 -12.61 7.28
N THR A 426 -32.01 -12.32 5.98
CA THR A 426 -32.99 -12.99 5.09
C THR A 426 -32.67 -14.47 4.89
N LYS A 427 -31.40 -14.83 4.73
CA LYS A 427 -30.90 -16.20 4.61
C LYS A 427 -31.14 -17.00 5.90
N ALA A 428 -30.90 -16.40 7.07
CA ALA A 428 -31.22 -16.98 8.37
C ALA A 428 -32.73 -17.10 8.62
N LYS A 429 -33.54 -16.14 8.15
CA LYS A 429 -35.02 -16.25 8.17
C LYS A 429 -35.52 -17.37 7.25
N LEU A 430 -34.91 -17.54 6.07
CA LEU A 430 -35.26 -18.60 5.11
C LEU A 430 -34.84 -19.98 5.63
N SER A 431 -33.64 -20.13 6.20
CA SER A 431 -33.23 -21.40 6.82
C SER A 431 -34.04 -21.72 8.08
N ARG A 432 -34.40 -20.71 8.88
CA ARG A 432 -35.36 -20.90 9.97
C ARG A 432 -36.73 -21.33 9.47
N ALA A 433 -37.23 -20.75 8.37
CA ALA A 433 -38.50 -21.15 7.75
C ALA A 433 -38.46 -22.57 7.16
N ASP A 434 -37.35 -23.00 6.54
CA ASP A 434 -37.14 -24.40 6.14
C ASP A 434 -37.15 -25.34 7.34
N LEU A 435 -36.46 -24.99 8.43
CA LEU A 435 -36.44 -25.79 9.64
C LEU A 435 -37.81 -25.82 10.34
N GLU A 436 -38.56 -24.72 10.36
CA GLU A 436 -39.94 -24.63 10.85
C GLU A 436 -40.89 -25.49 9.99
N GLN A 437 -40.76 -25.44 8.66
CA GLN A 437 -41.52 -26.30 7.74
C GLN A 437 -41.17 -27.78 7.95
N ARG A 438 -39.89 -28.13 8.04
CA ARG A 438 -39.43 -29.51 8.27
C ARG A 438 -39.86 -30.03 9.63
N LEU A 439 -39.79 -29.22 10.68
CA LEU A 439 -40.33 -29.55 12.01
C LEU A 439 -41.83 -29.84 11.92
N SER A 440 -42.63 -28.95 11.33
CA SER A 440 -44.08 -29.18 11.18
C SER A 440 -44.40 -30.45 10.35
N SER A 441 -43.59 -30.74 9.31
CA SER A 441 -43.74 -31.98 8.54
C SER A 441 -43.45 -33.22 9.40
N ALA A 442 -42.38 -33.19 10.21
CA ALA A 442 -42.05 -34.26 11.14
C ALA A 442 -43.16 -34.43 12.19
N GLU A 443 -43.65 -33.34 12.79
CA GLU A 443 -44.78 -33.35 13.73
C GLU A 443 -46.05 -33.98 13.13
N THR A 444 -46.40 -33.65 11.87
CA THR A 444 -47.54 -34.31 11.21
C THR A 444 -47.30 -35.79 10.93
N THR A 445 -46.09 -36.22 10.57
CA THR A 445 -45.77 -37.66 10.43
C THR A 445 -45.83 -38.38 11.78
N ILE A 446 -45.35 -37.76 12.85
CA ILE A 446 -45.42 -38.29 14.22
C ILE A 446 -46.88 -38.39 14.69
N ALA A 447 -47.73 -37.40 14.39
CA ALA A 447 -49.15 -37.44 14.69
C ALA A 447 -49.88 -38.57 13.91
N ASN A 448 -49.56 -38.74 12.62
CA ASN A 448 -50.11 -39.83 11.81
C ASN A 448 -49.68 -41.21 12.32
N LEU A 449 -48.39 -41.39 12.66
CA LEU A 449 -47.88 -42.64 13.22
C LEU A 449 -48.50 -42.96 14.59
N HIS A 450 -48.72 -41.96 15.46
CA HIS A 450 -49.47 -42.19 16.71
C HIS A 450 -50.92 -42.59 16.43
N ARG A 451 -51.59 -41.94 15.47
CA ARG A 451 -52.97 -42.26 15.06
C ARG A 451 -53.08 -43.70 14.53
N GLU A 452 -52.15 -44.13 13.70
CA GLU A 452 -52.05 -45.51 13.20
C GLU A 452 -51.70 -46.51 14.32
N LEU A 453 -50.85 -46.14 15.27
CA LEU A 453 -50.47 -46.97 16.41
C LEU A 453 -51.66 -47.16 17.37
N ASP A 454 -52.46 -46.12 17.63
CA ASP A 454 -53.67 -46.20 18.44
C ASP A 454 -54.83 -46.90 17.71
N GLU A 455 -54.94 -46.78 16.38
CA GLU A 455 -55.83 -47.64 15.58
C GLU A 455 -55.42 -49.11 15.66
N ASN A 456 -54.13 -49.42 15.53
CA ASN A 456 -53.61 -50.78 15.67
C ASN A 456 -53.82 -51.33 17.09
N ARG A 457 -53.61 -50.52 18.14
CA ARG A 457 -53.99 -50.89 19.52
C ARG A 457 -55.48 -51.19 19.63
N GLY A 458 -56.34 -50.33 19.08
CA GLY A 458 -57.80 -50.52 19.09
C GLY A 458 -58.28 -51.72 18.26
N LEU A 459 -57.48 -52.18 17.28
CA LEU A 459 -57.71 -53.45 16.58
C LEU A 459 -57.21 -54.65 17.40
N VAL A 460 -56.04 -54.54 18.03
CA VAL A 460 -55.51 -55.58 18.93
C VAL A 460 -56.45 -55.82 20.11
N THR A 461 -56.93 -54.78 20.80
CA THR A 461 -57.86 -54.96 21.93
C THR A 461 -59.19 -55.58 21.49
N ARG A 462 -59.70 -55.27 20.29
CA ARG A 462 -60.89 -55.95 19.74
C ARG A 462 -60.63 -57.41 19.42
N LEU A 463 -59.46 -57.73 18.86
CA LEU A 463 -59.06 -59.12 18.61
C LEU A 463 -58.86 -59.90 19.93
N GLU A 464 -58.36 -59.25 20.98
CA GLU A 464 -58.27 -59.81 22.33
C GLU A 464 -59.66 -60.02 22.94
N GLU A 465 -60.58 -59.05 22.82
CA GLU A 465 -61.99 -59.17 23.23
C GLU A 465 -62.71 -60.31 22.48
N ASP A 466 -62.55 -60.40 21.15
CA ASP A 466 -63.13 -61.45 20.31
C ASP A 466 -62.54 -62.84 20.65
N LEU A 467 -61.23 -62.93 20.89
CA LEU A 467 -60.58 -64.18 21.32
C LEU A 467 -61.02 -64.61 22.73
N VAL A 468 -61.21 -63.66 23.65
CA VAL A 468 -61.76 -63.94 24.98
C VAL A 468 -63.23 -64.39 24.87
N ALA A 469 -64.05 -63.72 24.06
CA ALA A 469 -65.44 -64.11 23.81
C ALA A 469 -65.54 -65.51 23.18
N GLN A 470 -64.68 -65.83 22.21
CA GLN A 470 -64.59 -67.16 21.62
C GLN A 470 -64.10 -68.21 22.64
N SER A 471 -63.13 -67.87 23.50
CA SER A 471 -62.66 -68.73 24.59
C SER A 471 -63.77 -69.04 25.61
N CYS A 472 -64.60 -68.04 25.96
CA CYS A 472 -65.79 -68.21 26.79
C CYS A 472 -66.82 -69.14 26.13
N GLN A 473 -67.10 -68.99 24.83
CA GLN A 473 -68.01 -69.89 24.10
C GLN A 473 -67.47 -71.33 24.04
N VAL A 474 -66.16 -71.50 23.80
CA VAL A 474 -65.49 -72.82 23.76
C VAL A 474 -65.39 -73.50 25.14
N SER A 475 -65.52 -72.74 26.23
CA SER A 475 -65.55 -73.29 27.59
C SER A 475 -66.95 -73.64 28.08
N ASP A 476 -68.01 -72.95 27.65
CA ASP A 476 -69.41 -73.33 27.95
C ASP A 476 -69.78 -74.67 27.26
N ASP A 477 -69.26 -74.92 26.06
CA ASP A 477 -69.42 -76.21 25.34
C ASP A 477 -68.55 -77.37 25.91
N ARG A 478 -67.73 -77.13 26.95
CA ARG A 478 -66.84 -78.14 27.54
C ARG A 478 -67.23 -78.48 28.98
N LYS A 479 -68.12 -79.46 29.11
CA LYS A 479 -68.42 -80.15 30.38
C LYS A 479 -67.13 -80.55 31.14
N PRO A 480 -67.06 -80.30 32.47
CA PRO A 480 -65.90 -80.72 33.25
C PRO A 480 -65.86 -82.24 33.41
N VAL A 481 -64.68 -82.83 33.19
CA VAL A 481 -64.36 -84.22 33.52
C VAL A 481 -63.10 -84.20 34.39
N HIS A 482 -63.18 -84.74 35.60
CA HIS A 482 -62.00 -84.97 36.45
C HIS A 482 -61.19 -86.17 35.92
N GLY A 483 -59.86 -86.08 36.02
CA GLY A 483 -58.93 -87.17 35.72
C GLY A 483 -57.50 -86.74 36.04
N ASP A 484 -56.90 -87.37 37.06
CA ASP A 484 -55.62 -86.93 37.63
C ASP A 484 -54.38 -87.32 36.81
N GLY A 485 -53.38 -86.44 36.86
CA GLY A 485 -52.04 -86.84 37.30
C GLY A 485 -51.04 -87.37 36.27
N ALA A 486 -50.29 -86.46 35.62
CA ALA A 486 -48.94 -86.75 35.13
C ALA A 486 -48.00 -85.51 35.21
N SER A 487 -46.93 -85.66 35.98
CA SER A 487 -45.70 -84.82 36.00
C SER A 487 -45.06 -84.68 34.61
N LEU A 488 -44.21 -83.70 34.24
CA LEU A 488 -43.60 -82.45 34.79
C LEU A 488 -42.85 -81.81 33.56
N PRO A 489 -41.97 -80.80 33.71
CA PRO A 489 -42.10 -79.45 34.28
C PRO A 489 -42.01 -78.35 33.18
N GLY A 490 -42.42 -77.11 33.47
CA GLY A 490 -42.21 -75.99 32.51
C GLY A 490 -42.45 -74.60 33.08
N PHE A 491 -41.37 -73.82 33.18
CA PHE A 491 -41.28 -72.37 33.46
C PHE A 491 -42.15 -71.77 34.60
N GLY A 492 -41.45 -71.36 35.66
CA GLY A 492 -42.06 -70.63 36.77
C GLY A 492 -42.45 -69.20 36.42
N GLN A 493 -43.60 -68.80 36.93
CA GLN A 493 -44.07 -67.42 37.01
C GLN A 493 -43.05 -66.57 37.79
N VAL A 494 -42.55 -65.48 37.19
CA VAL A 494 -41.85 -64.40 37.88
C VAL A 494 -42.58 -63.10 37.61
N CYS A 495 -43.32 -62.62 38.60
CA CYS A 495 -43.81 -61.25 38.61
C CYS A 495 -42.65 -60.34 39.03
N PHE A 496 -42.25 -59.42 38.14
CA PHE A 496 -41.45 -58.24 38.47
C PHE A 496 -42.10 -57.08 37.70
N SER A 497 -42.91 -56.24 38.36
CA SER A 497 -42.51 -55.11 39.21
C SER A 497 -42.41 -53.82 38.40
N ASP A 498 -43.42 -52.95 38.55
CA ASP A 498 -43.45 -51.60 37.98
C ASP A 498 -42.40 -50.69 38.65
N GLU A 499 -41.17 -50.64 38.12
CA GLU A 499 -40.21 -49.62 38.55
C GLU A 499 -39.18 -49.28 37.45
N VAL A 500 -39.50 -48.28 36.62
CA VAL A 500 -38.54 -47.65 35.68
C VAL A 500 -38.65 -46.13 35.73
N ASN A 501 -37.59 -45.50 36.25
CA ASN A 501 -37.19 -44.10 36.15
C ASN A 501 -38.27 -43.00 36.10
N LYS A 502 -38.45 -42.35 37.25
CA LYS A 502 -38.20 -40.91 37.26
C LYS A 502 -36.72 -40.66 36.93
N ASP A 503 -36.47 -39.88 35.88
CA ASP A 503 -35.38 -38.89 35.72
C ASP A 503 -34.89 -38.82 34.27
N MET A 504 -35.58 -38.00 33.47
CA MET A 504 -34.91 -37.16 32.49
C MET A 504 -35.40 -35.73 32.65
N THR A 505 -34.47 -34.85 33.01
CA THR A 505 -34.70 -33.42 33.19
C THR A 505 -34.99 -32.73 31.87
N HIS A 506 -36.01 -31.86 31.84
CA HIS A 506 -36.18 -30.91 30.73
C HIS A 506 -35.09 -29.83 30.79
N PRO A 507 -34.24 -29.66 29.76
CA PRO A 507 -33.54 -28.41 29.55
C PRO A 507 -34.52 -27.43 28.88
N ALA A 508 -35.13 -26.53 29.65
CA ALA A 508 -35.91 -25.44 29.10
C ALA A 508 -34.99 -24.48 28.30
N PRO A 509 -35.39 -24.00 27.10
CA PRO A 509 -34.53 -23.17 26.27
C PRO A 509 -34.43 -21.74 26.85
N LEU A 510 -33.33 -21.45 27.55
CA LEU A 510 -32.97 -20.09 27.96
C LEU A 510 -32.45 -19.30 26.76
N TRP A 511 -33.36 -18.59 26.09
CA TRP A 511 -33.05 -17.53 25.14
C TRP A 511 -33.81 -16.24 25.50
N SER A 512 -33.29 -15.10 25.01
CA SER A 512 -33.86 -13.75 25.18
C SER A 512 -33.72 -13.10 26.56
N ARG A 513 -32.49 -12.73 26.95
CA ARG A 513 -32.30 -11.44 27.63
C ARG A 513 -30.92 -10.78 27.44
N HIS A 514 -30.74 -10.14 26.28
CA HIS A 514 -29.91 -8.94 26.18
C HIS A 514 -30.61 -7.90 25.29
N GLN A 515 -30.87 -6.75 25.91
CA GLN A 515 -30.90 -5.40 25.31
C GLN A 515 -29.74 -4.63 25.92
#